data_AF-A0A1B1KGT6-F1
#
_entry.id   AF-A0A1B1KGT6-F1
#
_cell.length_a   1.000
_cell.length_b   1.000
_cell.length_c   1.000
_cell.angle_alpha   90.00
_cell.angle_beta   90.00
_cell.angle_gamma   90.00
#
_symmetry.space_group_name_H-M   'P 1'
#
loop_
_entity.id
_entity.type
_entity.pdbx_description
1 polymer ?
#
loop_
_entity_poly.entity_id
_entity_poly.type
_entity_poly.pdbx_seq_one_letter_code
_entity_poly.pdbx_strand_id
1 'polypeptide(L)'
;MFYGAEDMETTFAEIDYSSCRYATVGRFQTTRDLVILDLSEVSYYPSIFDPDERDDYHAADFLRGFAEEIARPLVAGEDYLPTQQVVSEGIQRFTTEPVDGIRYKSAKHPDQFNYVLFFENADCGDRGTEDEIVLQLDPDSVQVGVDLISR
;
A
#
# COMPACT_ATOMS: atom_id res chain seq x y z
N MET A 1 -9.91 -2.67 -1.83
CA MET A 1 -8.55 -2.26 -1.47
C MET A 1 -8.34 -0.83 -1.90
N PHE A 2 -7.70 -0.04 -1.05
CA PHE A 2 -7.37 1.35 -1.28
C PHE A 2 -5.85 1.48 -1.38
N TYR A 3 -5.36 2.13 -2.44
CA TYR A 3 -3.93 2.37 -2.66
C TYR A 3 -3.63 3.85 -2.50
N GLY A 4 -2.60 4.17 -1.72
CA GLY A 4 -2.17 5.56 -1.52
C GLY A 4 -0.72 5.65 -1.05
N ALA A 5 -0.24 6.87 -0.90
CA ALA A 5 1.12 7.15 -0.43
C ALA A 5 1.10 8.24 0.66
N GLU A 6 2.23 8.45 1.33
CA GLU A 6 2.35 9.49 2.38
C GLU A 6 2.19 10.91 1.83
N ASP A 7 2.55 11.11 0.57
CA ASP A 7 2.42 12.40 -0.10
C ASP A 7 2.02 12.29 -1.57
N MET A 8 1.68 13.47 -2.08
CA MET A 8 1.21 13.68 -3.44
C MET A 8 2.30 13.41 -4.48
N GLU A 9 3.57 13.71 -4.19
CA GLU A 9 4.66 13.52 -5.15
C GLU A 9 4.92 12.04 -5.39
N THR A 10 4.96 11.24 -4.31
CA THR A 10 5.02 9.78 -4.37
C THR A 10 3.85 9.22 -5.18
N THR A 11 2.63 9.70 -4.92
CA THR A 11 1.43 9.26 -5.65
C THR A 11 1.56 9.49 -7.16
N PHE A 12 2.05 10.66 -7.57
CA PHE A 12 2.26 10.97 -8.99
C PHE A 12 3.40 10.17 -9.62
N ALA A 13 4.40 9.82 -8.83
CA ALA A 13 5.49 8.98 -9.27
C ALA A 13 5.01 7.53 -9.52
N GLU A 14 4.05 7.01 -8.74
CA GLU A 14 3.61 5.61 -8.82
C GLU A 14 2.49 5.36 -9.85
N ILE A 15 1.76 6.38 -10.29
CA ILE A 15 0.69 6.23 -11.30
C ILE A 15 1.25 6.20 -12.73
N ASP A 16 0.66 5.33 -13.57
CA ASP A 16 0.88 5.38 -15.01
C ASP A 16 -0.01 6.44 -15.65
N TYR A 17 0.61 7.49 -16.20
CA TYR A 17 -0.05 8.59 -16.90
C TYR A 17 0.18 8.58 -18.42
N SER A 18 0.63 7.45 -18.97
CA SER A 18 0.81 7.25 -20.42
C SER A 18 -0.50 7.47 -21.21
N SER A 19 -1.64 7.16 -20.60
CA SER A 19 -2.98 7.26 -21.19
C SER A 19 -3.70 8.59 -20.91
N CYS A 20 -3.41 9.25 -19.78
CA CYS A 20 -4.00 10.52 -19.39
C CYS A 20 -2.99 11.36 -18.59
N ARG A 21 -2.70 12.57 -19.07
CA ARG A 21 -1.72 13.47 -18.43
C ARG A 21 -2.23 14.19 -17.17
N TYR A 22 -3.52 14.11 -16.90
CA TYR A 22 -4.18 14.83 -15.83
C TYR A 22 -4.61 13.90 -14.72
N ALA A 23 -4.29 14.26 -13.49
CA ALA A 23 -4.73 13.55 -12.29
C ALA A 23 -5.66 14.41 -11.44
N THR A 24 -6.52 13.72 -10.67
CA THR A 24 -7.17 14.30 -9.50
C THR A 24 -6.57 13.63 -8.27
N VAL A 25 -6.19 14.42 -7.28
CA VAL A 25 -5.59 13.93 -6.04
C VAL A 25 -6.32 14.54 -4.85
N GLY A 26 -6.46 13.77 -3.79
CA GLY A 26 -7.05 14.21 -2.53
C GLY A 26 -6.40 13.47 -1.37
N ARG A 27 -6.40 14.10 -0.19
CA ARG A 27 -5.87 13.52 1.04
C ARG A 27 -6.99 12.80 1.79
N PHE A 28 -6.71 11.56 2.16
CA PHE A 28 -7.53 10.80 3.07
C PHE A 28 -6.94 10.84 4.49
N GLN A 29 -7.82 10.88 5.49
CA GLN A 29 -7.48 10.80 6.92
C GLN A 29 -8.20 9.61 7.53
N THR A 30 -7.51 8.87 8.41
CA THR A 30 -8.11 7.74 9.11
C THR A 30 -8.93 8.26 10.29
N THR A 31 -10.09 7.67 10.53
CA THR A 31 -10.99 8.04 11.66
C THR A 31 -10.66 7.29 12.95
N ARG A 32 -9.82 6.26 12.86
CA ARG A 32 -9.30 5.45 13.96
C ARG A 32 -7.84 5.07 13.70
N ASP A 33 -7.20 4.51 14.71
CA ASP A 33 -5.90 3.87 14.56
C ASP A 33 -6.04 2.59 13.70
N LEU A 34 -5.06 2.37 12.82
CA LEU A 34 -4.99 1.22 11.93
C LEU A 34 -3.86 0.29 12.34
N VAL A 35 -4.09 -1.03 12.23
CA VAL A 35 -3.04 -2.04 12.38
C VAL A 35 -2.40 -2.28 11.01
N ILE A 36 -1.18 -1.78 10.82
CA ILE A 36 -0.47 -1.87 9.54
C ILE A 36 0.70 -2.86 9.64
N LEU A 37 0.72 -3.83 8.71
CA LEU A 37 1.88 -4.68 8.52
C LEU A 37 2.97 -3.89 7.80
N ASP A 38 4.07 -3.65 8.49
CA ASP A 38 5.20 -2.94 7.93
C ASP A 38 6.17 -3.88 7.20
N LEU A 39 6.20 -3.78 5.87
CA LEU A 39 7.14 -4.49 5.00
C LEU A 39 8.26 -3.57 4.49
N SER A 40 8.38 -2.35 4.99
CA SER A 40 9.45 -1.43 4.58
C SER A 40 10.84 -1.90 5.05
N GLU A 41 10.90 -2.66 6.15
CA GLU A 41 12.13 -3.19 6.74
C GLU A 41 11.92 -4.60 7.31
N VAL A 42 11.96 -5.61 6.44
CA VAL A 42 11.94 -7.02 6.86
C VAL A 42 13.34 -7.42 7.36
N SER A 43 13.58 -7.30 8.66
CA SER A 43 14.90 -7.52 9.29
C SER A 43 15.10 -8.90 9.92
N TYR A 44 14.25 -9.87 9.59
CA TYR A 44 14.30 -11.23 10.14
C TYR A 44 14.99 -12.22 9.18
N TYR A 45 16.08 -12.83 9.63
CA TYR A 45 16.93 -13.74 8.86
C TYR A 45 17.14 -15.07 9.62
N PRO A 46 16.11 -15.91 9.70
CA PRO A 46 16.22 -17.24 10.30
C PRO A 46 17.27 -18.09 9.56
N SER A 47 17.93 -18.98 10.27
CA SER A 47 18.88 -19.93 9.73
C SER A 47 18.21 -21.26 9.39
N ILE A 48 18.36 -21.74 8.14
CA ILE A 48 17.94 -23.12 7.77
C ILE A 48 18.65 -24.22 8.55
N PHE A 49 19.78 -23.88 9.17
CA PHE A 49 20.63 -24.80 9.94
C PHE A 49 20.30 -24.79 11.43
N ASP A 50 19.54 -23.82 11.91
CA ASP A 50 19.04 -23.80 13.28
C ASP A 50 17.69 -24.56 13.30
N PRO A 51 17.58 -25.69 14.03
CA PRO A 51 16.33 -26.44 14.11
C PRO A 51 15.15 -25.63 14.64
N ASP A 52 15.41 -24.62 15.48
CA ASP A 52 14.37 -23.80 16.11
C ASP A 52 13.87 -22.68 15.16
N GLU A 53 14.68 -22.29 14.17
CA GLU A 53 14.32 -21.22 13.19
C GLU A 53 13.96 -21.77 11.80
N ARG A 54 14.20 -23.07 11.58
CA ARG A 54 14.06 -23.71 10.27
C ARG A 54 12.67 -23.58 9.67
N ASP A 55 11.64 -23.70 10.50
CA ASP A 55 10.25 -23.65 10.07
C ASP A 55 9.85 -22.25 9.61
N ASP A 56 10.46 -21.21 10.18
CA ASP A 56 10.21 -19.82 9.83
C ASP A 56 10.99 -19.35 8.60
N TYR A 57 12.02 -20.11 8.18
CA TYR A 57 12.89 -19.72 7.06
C TYR A 57 12.13 -19.39 5.77
N HIS A 58 11.26 -20.30 5.34
CA HIS A 58 10.53 -20.12 4.10
C HIS A 58 9.52 -18.98 4.17
N ALA A 59 8.92 -18.75 5.34
CA ALA A 59 8.01 -17.64 5.55
C ALA A 59 8.75 -16.29 5.51
N ALA A 60 9.90 -16.20 6.18
CA ALA A 60 10.73 -15.00 6.17
C ALA A 60 11.29 -14.69 4.76
N ASP A 61 11.76 -15.73 4.04
CA ASP A 61 12.23 -15.60 2.67
C ASP A 61 11.11 -15.13 1.72
N PHE A 62 9.90 -15.70 1.86
CA PHE A 62 8.73 -15.26 1.12
C PHE A 62 8.37 -13.80 1.41
N LEU A 63 8.29 -13.40 2.68
CA LEU A 63 7.93 -12.02 3.05
C LEU A 63 8.95 -11.01 2.52
N ARG A 64 10.24 -11.34 2.54
CA ARG A 64 11.28 -10.51 1.93
C ARG A 64 11.10 -10.41 0.42
N GLY A 65 10.97 -11.54 -0.27
CA GLY A 65 10.76 -11.54 -1.72
C GLY A 65 9.50 -10.78 -2.12
N PHE A 66 8.41 -10.93 -1.35
CA PHE A 66 7.17 -10.19 -1.55
C PHE A 66 7.35 -8.68 -1.32
N ALA A 67 8.04 -8.27 -0.24
CA ALA A 67 8.34 -6.87 0.04
C ALA A 67 9.15 -6.22 -1.09
N GLU A 68 10.13 -6.95 -1.63
CA GLU A 68 10.91 -6.50 -2.80
C GLU A 68 10.03 -6.40 -4.06
N GLU A 69 9.10 -7.34 -4.25
CA GLU A 69 8.22 -7.38 -5.43
C GLU A 69 7.20 -6.23 -5.44
N ILE A 70 6.53 -5.98 -4.31
CA ILE A 70 5.52 -4.90 -4.21
C ILE A 70 6.13 -3.51 -4.27
N ALA A 71 7.41 -3.37 -3.91
CA ALA A 71 8.16 -2.13 -4.01
C ALA A 71 8.72 -1.88 -5.42
N ARG A 72 8.45 -2.73 -6.42
CA ARG A 72 8.85 -2.46 -7.80
C ARG A 72 7.92 -1.44 -8.45
N PRO A 73 8.45 -0.56 -9.34
CA PRO A 73 7.61 0.35 -10.10
C PRO A 73 6.62 -0.41 -10.97
N LEU A 74 5.37 0.05 -11.04
CA LEU A 74 4.40 -0.49 -12.00
C LEU A 74 4.88 -0.20 -13.43
N VAL A 75 5.23 -1.24 -14.17
CA VAL A 75 5.58 -1.13 -15.59
C VAL A 75 4.32 -1.39 -16.43
N ALA A 76 4.05 -0.50 -17.38
CA ALA A 76 2.91 -0.64 -18.28
C ALA A 76 2.95 -1.98 -19.03
N GLY A 77 1.90 -2.79 -18.85
CA GLY A 77 1.75 -4.11 -19.48
C GLY A 77 2.00 -5.31 -18.56
N GLU A 78 2.37 -5.09 -17.30
CA GLU A 78 2.47 -6.16 -16.32
C GLU A 78 1.22 -6.19 -15.39
N ASP A 79 0.49 -7.32 -15.42
CA ASP A 79 -0.64 -7.58 -14.51
C ASP A 79 -0.12 -7.95 -13.10
N TYR A 80 0.46 -6.99 -12.37
CA TYR A 80 0.93 -7.20 -10.99
C TYR A 80 -0.19 -7.07 -9.94
N LEU A 81 -1.31 -6.43 -10.30
CA LEU A 81 -2.49 -6.24 -9.45
C LEU A 81 -3.08 -7.55 -8.89
N PRO A 82 -3.23 -8.64 -9.68
CA PRO A 82 -3.72 -9.92 -9.16
C PRO A 82 -2.82 -10.53 -8.08
N THR A 83 -1.49 -10.43 -8.22
CA THR A 83 -0.54 -10.98 -7.24
C THR A 83 -0.61 -10.22 -5.93
N GLN A 84 -0.70 -8.89 -5.99
CA GLN A 84 -0.87 -8.06 -4.79
C GLN A 84 -2.18 -8.35 -4.08
N GLN A 85 -3.28 -8.52 -4.82
CA GLN A 85 -4.58 -8.88 -4.24
C GLN A 85 -4.58 -10.25 -3.56
N VAL A 86 -4.08 -11.28 -4.26
CA VAL A 86 -4.04 -12.66 -3.73
C VAL A 86 -3.14 -12.77 -2.49
N VAL A 87 -1.99 -12.09 -2.48
CA VAL A 87 -1.09 -12.12 -1.32
C VAL A 87 -1.65 -11.30 -0.15
N SER A 88 -2.32 -10.17 -0.43
CA SER A 88 -3.01 -9.37 0.59
C SER A 88 -4.12 -10.18 1.28
N GLU A 89 -4.93 -10.91 0.52
CA GLU A 89 -5.92 -11.86 1.06
C GLU A 89 -5.26 -12.99 1.87
N GLY A 90 -4.11 -13.49 1.39
CA GLY A 90 -3.29 -14.43 2.14
C GLY A 90 -2.86 -13.90 3.50
N ILE A 91 -2.31 -12.68 3.55
CA ILE A 91 -1.86 -12.03 4.78
C ILE A 91 -3.02 -11.88 5.77
N GLN A 92 -4.20 -11.44 5.32
CA GLN A 92 -5.39 -11.37 6.18
C GLN A 92 -5.80 -12.74 6.75
N ARG A 93 -5.53 -13.82 6.02
CA ARG A 93 -5.89 -15.19 6.42
C ARG A 93 -4.88 -15.86 7.36
N PHE A 94 -3.61 -15.46 7.29
CA PHE A 94 -2.52 -16.08 8.06
C PHE A 94 -2.11 -15.28 9.30
N THR A 95 -2.60 -14.05 9.45
CA THR A 95 -2.34 -13.22 10.62
C THR A 95 -3.26 -13.59 11.78
N THR A 96 -2.72 -13.59 13.00
CA THR A 96 -3.48 -13.92 14.22
C THR A 96 -4.32 -12.73 14.69
N GLU A 97 -3.89 -11.52 14.34
CA GLU A 97 -4.61 -10.27 14.53
C GLU A 97 -5.04 -9.70 13.18
N PRO A 98 -6.24 -9.10 13.08
CA PRO A 98 -6.68 -8.47 11.85
C PRO A 98 -5.77 -7.30 11.49
N VAL A 99 -5.16 -7.38 10.31
CA VAL A 99 -4.35 -6.32 9.73
C VAL A 99 -5.24 -5.47 8.82
N ASP A 100 -5.19 -4.14 8.96
CA ASP A 100 -5.95 -3.18 8.17
C ASP A 100 -5.27 -2.83 6.84
N GLY A 101 -3.97 -3.10 6.72
CA GLY A 101 -3.21 -2.85 5.49
C GLY A 101 -1.73 -3.13 5.59
N ILE A 102 -1.02 -2.84 4.50
CA ILE A 102 0.42 -3.06 4.34
C ILE A 102 1.09 -1.74 4.02
N ARG A 103 2.23 -1.47 4.67
CA ARG A 103 3.17 -0.41 4.32
C ARG A 103 4.38 -0.98 3.60
N TYR A 104 4.82 -0.34 2.51
CA TYR A 104 6.00 -0.75 1.75
C TYR A 104 6.75 0.46 1.19
N LYS A 105 8.03 0.29 0.85
CA LYS A 105 8.87 1.37 0.32
C LYS A 105 8.40 1.79 -1.07
N SER A 106 8.43 3.09 -1.34
CA SER A 106 8.25 3.58 -2.71
C SER A 106 9.43 3.15 -3.58
N ALA A 107 9.12 2.77 -4.81
CA ALA A 107 10.13 2.39 -5.79
C ALA A 107 11.01 3.58 -6.22
N LYS A 108 10.45 4.80 -6.13
CA LYS A 108 11.03 6.03 -6.68
C LYS A 108 11.63 6.94 -5.61
N HIS A 109 11.14 6.85 -4.37
CA HIS A 109 11.58 7.68 -3.25
C HIS A 109 11.90 6.83 -2.01
N PRO A 110 13.18 6.58 -1.70
CA PRO A 110 13.60 5.63 -0.66
C PRO A 110 13.11 5.95 0.76
N ASP A 111 12.84 7.24 1.03
CA ASP A 111 12.39 7.75 2.33
C ASP A 111 10.85 7.90 2.41
N GLN A 112 10.13 7.50 1.37
CA GLN A 112 8.67 7.58 1.29
C GLN A 112 8.05 6.19 1.20
N PHE A 113 6.82 6.09 1.70
CA PHE A 113 6.10 4.82 1.80
C PHE A 113 4.78 4.86 1.05
N ASN A 114 4.46 3.71 0.47
CA ASN A 114 3.16 3.42 -0.10
C ASN A 114 2.37 2.53 0.86
N TYR A 115 1.05 2.60 0.75
CA TYR A 115 0.11 1.86 1.57
C TYR A 115 -0.90 1.15 0.69
N VAL A 116 -1.15 -0.13 0.99
CA VAL A 116 -2.33 -0.88 0.53
C VAL A 116 -3.22 -1.09 1.74
N LEU A 117 -4.40 -0.47 1.77
CA LEU A 117 -5.37 -0.65 2.83
C LEU A 117 -6.49 -1.59 2.39
N PHE A 118 -6.91 -2.46 3.30
CA PHE A 118 -7.89 -3.51 3.05
C PHE A 118 -9.32 -3.03 3.25
N PHE A 119 -9.60 -1.82 2.76
CA PHE A 119 -10.89 -1.18 2.81
C PHE A 119 -11.56 -1.19 1.42
N GLU A 120 -12.88 -1.22 1.42
CA GLU A 120 -13.72 -1.11 0.24
C GLU A 120 -14.30 0.31 0.11
N ASN A 121 -15.05 0.54 -0.97
CA ASN A 121 -15.66 1.84 -1.22
C ASN A 121 -16.65 2.24 -0.11
N ALA A 122 -17.27 1.28 0.56
CA ALA A 122 -18.21 1.52 1.66
C ALA A 122 -17.52 2.07 2.92
N ASP A 123 -16.22 1.82 3.09
CA ASP A 123 -15.43 2.30 4.22
C ASP A 123 -14.83 3.70 3.98
N CYS A 124 -15.03 4.24 2.78
CA CYS A 124 -14.56 5.55 2.36
C CYS A 124 -15.73 6.54 2.31
N GLY A 125 -15.52 7.76 2.82
CA GLY A 125 -16.52 8.81 2.71
C GLY A 125 -15.95 10.21 2.86
N ASP A 126 -16.81 11.21 2.70
CA ASP A 126 -16.42 12.60 2.89
C ASP A 126 -16.41 12.97 4.38
N ARG A 127 -15.55 13.91 4.76
CA ARG A 127 -15.54 14.49 6.11
C ARG A 127 -16.93 15.01 6.48
N GLY A 128 -17.52 14.43 7.53
CA GLY A 128 -18.86 14.80 8.03
C GLY A 128 -19.99 13.84 7.66
N THR A 129 -19.69 12.73 6.98
CA THR A 129 -20.65 11.63 6.80
C THR A 129 -20.92 10.95 8.15
N GLU A 130 -22.18 10.62 8.44
CA GLU A 130 -22.61 10.01 9.72
C GLU A 130 -22.32 8.50 9.82
N ASP A 131 -21.93 7.87 8.70
CA ASP A 131 -21.62 6.44 8.63
C ASP A 131 -20.28 6.12 9.31
N GLU A 132 -20.10 4.86 9.75
CA GLU A 132 -18.82 4.33 10.23
C GLU A 132 -17.81 4.21 9.07
N ILE A 133 -17.28 5.35 8.63
CA ILE A 133 -16.23 5.43 7.61
C ILE A 133 -14.85 5.37 8.26
N VAL A 134 -13.95 4.60 7.66
CA VAL A 134 -12.57 4.45 8.13
C VAL A 134 -11.64 5.45 7.45
N LEU A 135 -11.90 5.74 6.17
CA LEU A 135 -11.12 6.69 5.37
C LEU A 135 -11.98 7.90 5.01
N GLN A 136 -11.63 9.06 5.57
CA GLN A 136 -12.27 10.34 5.30
C GLN A 136 -11.49 11.15 4.28
N LEU A 137 -12.10 11.45 3.13
CA LEU A 137 -11.57 12.44 2.21
C LEU A 137 -11.69 13.83 2.82
N ASP A 138 -10.60 14.59 2.82
CA ASP A 138 -10.61 16.03 3.11
C ASP A 138 -10.96 16.80 1.83
N PRO A 139 -12.18 17.33 1.67
CA PRO A 139 -12.61 17.96 0.42
C PRO A 139 -11.79 19.20 0.07
N ASP A 140 -11.26 19.88 1.10
CA ASP A 140 -10.44 21.09 0.95
C ASP A 140 -9.06 20.76 0.34
N SER A 141 -8.64 19.49 0.39
CA SER A 141 -7.36 19.02 -0.14
C SER A 141 -7.41 18.62 -1.62
N VAL A 142 -8.61 18.53 -2.21
CA VAL A 142 -8.81 17.98 -3.56
C VAL A 142 -8.25 18.94 -4.62
N GLN A 143 -7.31 18.44 -5.42
CA GLN A 143 -6.77 19.14 -6.58
C GLN A 143 -7.21 18.41 -7.84
N VAL A 144 -7.99 19.08 -8.67
CA VAL A 144 -8.54 18.54 -9.92
C VAL A 144 -7.70 19.01 -11.11
N GLY A 145 -7.41 18.11 -12.04
CA GLY A 145 -6.77 18.47 -13.31
C GLY A 145 -5.29 18.84 -13.18
N VAL A 146 -4.58 18.22 -12.22
CA VAL A 146 -3.15 18.40 -12.04
C VAL A 146 -2.42 17.86 -13.28
N ASP A 147 -1.64 18.71 -13.96
CA ASP A 147 -0.83 18.30 -15.11
C ASP A 147 0.48 17.65 -14.62
N LEU A 148 0.65 16.38 -14.93
CA LEU A 148 1.76 15.53 -14.46
C LEU A 148 3.07 15.74 -15.23
N ILE A 149 3.05 16.44 -16.38
CA ILE A 149 4.23 16.65 -17.24
C ILE A 149 4.89 18.01 -16.98
N SER A 150 4.17 18.95 -16.37
CA SER A 150 4.66 20.32 -16.10
C SER A 150 5.41 20.49 -14.77
N ARG A 151 5.61 19.40 -14.02
CA ARG A 151 6.25 19.39 -12.69
C ARG A 151 7.74 19.04 -12.77
#